data_AF-A0A954XF57-F1
#
_entry.id   AF-A0A954XF57-F1
#
_cell.length_a   1.000
_cell.length_b   1.000
_cell.length_c   1.000
_cell.angle_alpha   90.00
_cell.angle_beta   90.00
_cell.angle_gamma   90.00
#
_symmetry.space_group_name_H-M   'P 1'
#
loop_
_entity.id
_entity.type
_entity.pdbx_description
1 polymer ?
#
loop_
_entity_poly.entity_id
_entity_poly.type
_entity_poly.pdbx_seq_one_letter_code
_entity_poly.pdbx_strand_id
1 'polypeptide(L)'
;MLLAWSAVASTGCQFSAMGQNAHGARLYQQGQYQAALQEFQKAAASSPTNPDSYYNMAATMHRLGSQQNDKALLAQAETLYNQCLDLSPDHVDCHRGLA
;
A
#
# COMPACT_ATOMS: atom_id res chain seq x y z
N MET A 1 -13.38 36.18 -26.68
CA MET A 1 -13.77 34.96 -25.93
C MET A 1 -12.61 34.00 -25.99
N LEU A 2 -11.72 34.06 -25.01
CA LEU A 2 -10.48 33.29 -24.97
C LEU A 2 -10.57 32.21 -23.89
N LEU A 3 -9.90 31.10 -24.22
CA LEU A 3 -9.37 30.01 -23.38
C LEU A 3 -10.25 28.77 -23.25
N ALA A 4 -9.95 27.82 -24.14
CA ALA A 4 -10.21 26.40 -23.99
C ALA A 4 -9.40 25.85 -22.80
N TRP A 5 -10.07 25.22 -21.84
CA TRP A 5 -9.45 24.41 -20.80
C TRP A 5 -8.79 23.18 -21.43
N SER A 6 -7.46 23.23 -21.57
CA SER A 6 -6.66 22.03 -21.83
C SER A 6 -6.26 21.44 -20.47
N ALA A 7 -7.11 20.58 -19.93
CA ALA A 7 -6.75 19.71 -18.82
C ALA A 7 -6.15 18.42 -19.39
N VAL A 8 -4.84 18.43 -19.66
CA VAL A 8 -4.06 17.20 -19.79
C VAL A 8 -3.18 17.13 -18.55
N ALA A 9 -3.72 16.49 -17.51
CA ALA A 9 -2.97 16.20 -16.31
C ALA A 9 -2.46 14.75 -16.35
N SER A 10 -1.19 14.60 -15.98
CA SER A 10 -0.58 13.43 -15.35
C SER A 10 -0.42 12.13 -16.16
N THR A 11 0.55 12.10 -17.08
CA THR A 11 1.31 10.87 -17.37
C THR A 11 2.46 10.61 -16.38
N GLY A 12 2.72 11.55 -15.44
CA GLY A 12 3.83 11.44 -14.48
C GLY A 12 3.56 10.61 -13.22
N CYS A 13 2.29 10.40 -12.81
CA CYS A 13 1.99 9.75 -11.53
C CYS A 13 2.00 8.21 -11.59
N GLN A 14 1.77 7.62 -12.76
CA GLN A 14 1.63 6.16 -12.90
C GLN A 14 2.97 5.41 -12.81
N PHE A 15 4.09 6.01 -13.25
CA PHE A 15 5.40 5.36 -13.16
C PHE A 15 5.95 5.34 -11.73
N SER A 16 5.69 6.40 -10.96
CA SER A 16 6.17 6.55 -9.59
C SER A 16 5.54 5.54 -8.62
N ALA A 17 4.23 5.30 -8.72
CA ALA A 17 3.53 4.37 -7.81
C ALA A 17 4.01 2.92 -7.99
N MET A 18 4.20 2.48 -9.25
CA MET A 18 4.69 1.14 -9.56
C MET A 18 6.15 0.95 -9.11
N GLY A 19 6.99 1.97 -9.31
CA GLY A 19 8.38 1.99 -8.83
C GLY A 19 8.49 1.94 -7.30
N GLN A 20 7.65 2.68 -6.58
CA GLN A 20 7.58 2.71 -5.12
C GLN A 20 7.13 1.36 -4.54
N ASN A 21 6.13 0.72 -5.15
CA ASN A 21 5.66 -0.59 -4.71
C ASN A 21 6.74 -1.67 -4.84
N ALA A 22 7.45 -1.70 -5.98
CA ALA A 22 8.55 -2.64 -6.20
C ALA A 22 9.73 -2.40 -5.24
N HIS A 23 10.02 -1.14 -4.89
CA HIS A 23 11.07 -0.81 -3.93
C HIS A 23 10.69 -1.24 -2.51
N GLY A 24 9.47 -0.92 -2.06
CA GLY A 24 8.96 -1.39 -0.77
C GLY A 24 8.98 -2.91 -0.65
N ALA A 25 8.60 -3.64 -1.71
CA ALA A 25 8.66 -5.10 -1.73
C ALA A 25 10.09 -5.63 -1.52
N ARG A 26 11.10 -5.02 -2.17
CA ARG A 26 12.50 -5.41 -1.94
C ARG A 26 12.94 -5.18 -0.49
N LEU A 27 12.60 -4.04 0.10
CA LEU A 27 12.91 -3.72 1.49
C LEU A 27 12.23 -4.71 2.45
N TYR A 28 10.99 -5.08 2.17
CA TYR A 28 10.26 -6.09 2.94
C TYR A 28 10.96 -7.45 2.91
N GLN A 29 11.40 -7.91 1.73
CA GLN A 29 12.15 -9.16 1.59
C GLN A 29 13.50 -9.13 2.33
N GLN A 30 14.10 -7.94 2.49
CA GLN A 30 15.31 -7.73 3.29
C GLN A 30 15.04 -7.63 4.80
N GLY A 31 13.78 -7.70 5.24
CA GLY A 31 13.39 -7.53 6.65
C GLY A 31 13.40 -6.07 7.13
N GLN A 32 13.59 -5.10 6.24
CA GLN A 32 13.61 -3.68 6.55
C GLN A 32 12.19 -3.11 6.61
N TYR A 33 11.38 -3.62 7.54
CA TYR A 33 9.93 -3.38 7.55
C TYR A 33 9.55 -1.91 7.75
N GLN A 34 10.26 -1.15 8.60
CA GLN A 34 9.95 0.29 8.73
C GLN A 34 10.19 1.04 7.42
N ALA A 35 11.28 0.74 6.70
CA ALA A 35 11.59 1.37 5.42
C ALA A 35 10.59 0.94 4.33
N ALA A 36 10.22 -0.34 4.31
CA ALA A 36 9.20 -0.86 3.41
C ALA A 36 7.86 -0.13 3.60
N LEU A 37 7.43 0.07 4.85
CA LEU A 37 6.20 0.79 5.18
C LEU A 37 6.19 2.21 4.63
N GLN A 38 7.31 2.93 4.72
CA GLN A 38 7.44 4.28 4.17
C GLN A 38 7.27 4.30 2.64
N GLU A 39 7.83 3.33 1.94
CA GLU A 39 7.69 3.24 0.48
C GLU A 39 6.26 2.86 0.07
N PHE A 40 5.62 1.95 0.79
CA PHE A 40 4.22 1.61 0.52
C PHE A 40 3.25 2.75 0.85
N GLN A 41 3.52 3.56 1.88
CA GLN A 41 2.76 4.78 2.17
C GLN A 41 2.84 5.79 1.01
N LYS A 42 4.03 5.95 0.40
CA LYS A 42 4.18 6.79 -0.81
C LYS A 42 3.44 6.21 -2.00
N ALA A 43 3.47 4.88 -2.17
CA ALA A 43 2.73 4.19 -3.22
C ALA A 43 1.21 4.38 -3.07
N ALA A 44 0.68 4.24 -1.86
CA ALA A 44 -0.73 4.49 -1.54
C ALA A 44 -1.11 5.97 -1.74
N ALA A 45 -0.24 6.92 -1.36
CA ALA A 45 -0.48 8.34 -1.61
C ALA A 45 -0.51 8.69 -3.11
N SER A 46 0.31 8.00 -3.92
CA SER A 46 0.38 8.21 -5.36
C SER A 46 -0.75 7.50 -6.12
N SER A 47 -1.24 6.38 -5.59
CA SER A 47 -2.34 5.60 -6.17
C SER A 47 -3.25 5.07 -5.03
N PRO A 48 -4.18 5.90 -4.55
CA PRO A 48 -5.04 5.56 -3.40
C PRO A 48 -6.12 4.52 -3.74
N THR A 49 -6.21 4.09 -4.99
CA THR A 49 -7.15 3.05 -5.45
C THR A 49 -6.43 1.76 -5.81
N ASN A 50 -5.13 1.62 -5.51
CA ASN A 50 -4.38 0.40 -5.76
C ASN A 50 -4.47 -0.55 -4.55
N PRO A 51 -5.22 -1.67 -4.62
CA PRO A 51 -5.35 -2.60 -3.51
C PRO A 51 -4.01 -3.20 -3.05
N ASP A 52 -3.07 -3.43 -3.98
CA ASP A 52 -1.74 -3.98 -3.67
C ASP A 52 -0.96 -3.10 -2.67
N SER A 53 -1.12 -1.77 -2.76
CA SER A 53 -0.47 -0.84 -1.84
C SER A 53 -0.98 -1.05 -0.42
N TYR A 54 -2.30 -1.22 -0.24
CA TYR A 54 -2.92 -1.48 1.07
C TYR A 54 -2.56 -2.86 1.60
N TYR A 55 -2.56 -3.89 0.75
CA TYR A 55 -2.07 -5.22 1.09
C TYR A 55 -0.63 -5.18 1.62
N ASN A 56 0.27 -4.53 0.89
CA ASN A 56 1.68 -4.47 1.24
C ASN A 56 1.93 -3.68 2.54
N MET A 57 1.19 -2.58 2.77
CA MET A 57 1.19 -1.88 4.05
C MET A 57 0.70 -2.78 5.18
N ALA A 58 -0.43 -3.46 4.99
CA ALA A 58 -1.03 -4.36 5.97
C ALA A 58 -0.07 -5.50 6.35
N ALA A 59 0.51 -6.18 5.36
CA ALA A 59 1.50 -7.24 5.58
C ALA A 59 2.72 -6.72 6.35
N THR A 60 3.20 -5.52 6.01
CA THR A 60 4.33 -4.91 6.71
C THR A 60 4.01 -4.56 8.16
N MET A 61 2.83 -3.97 8.42
CA MET A 61 2.38 -3.65 9.78
C MET A 61 2.09 -4.91 10.60
N HIS A 62 1.53 -5.96 10.00
CA HIS A 62 1.34 -7.25 10.64
C HIS A 62 2.70 -7.78 11.10
N ARG A 63 3.71 -7.83 10.21
CA ARG A 63 5.06 -8.30 10.58
C ARG A 63 5.69 -7.49 11.71
N LEU A 64 5.62 -6.17 11.65
CA LEU A 64 6.10 -5.29 12.72
C LEU A 64 5.35 -5.53 14.04
N GLY A 65 4.03 -5.67 13.98
CA GLY A 65 3.19 -5.96 15.15
C GLY A 65 3.51 -7.30 15.77
N SER A 66 3.68 -8.37 14.97
CA SER A 66 4.07 -9.69 15.45
C SER A 66 5.46 -9.69 16.08
N GLN A 67 6.44 -9.01 15.48
CA GLN A 67 7.80 -8.93 16.03
C GLN A 67 7.84 -8.18 17.36
N GLN A 68 7.00 -7.16 17.52
CA GLN A 68 6.96 -6.30 18.71
C GLN A 68 5.92 -6.76 19.75
N ASN A 69 5.12 -7.79 19.45
CA ASN A 69 3.90 -8.12 20.19
C ASN A 69 2.96 -6.92 20.39
N ASP A 70 2.89 -6.04 19.38
CA ASP A 70 2.11 -4.81 19.41
C ASP A 70 0.71 -5.04 18.80
N LYS A 71 -0.30 -5.13 19.66
CA LYS A 71 -1.69 -5.33 19.27
C LYS A 71 -2.28 -4.16 18.48
N ALA A 72 -1.80 -2.93 18.71
CA ALA A 72 -2.29 -1.77 17.98
C ALA A 72 -1.78 -1.77 16.54
N LEU A 73 -0.55 -2.24 16.30
CA LEU A 73 -0.04 -2.46 14.94
C LEU A 73 -0.80 -3.58 14.22
N LEU A 74 -1.13 -4.67 14.92
CA LEU A 74 -1.94 -5.75 14.36
C LEU A 74 -3.35 -5.28 13.97
N ALA A 75 -4.02 -4.49 14.82
CA ALA A 75 -5.34 -3.93 14.51
C ALA A 75 -5.31 -2.94 13.32
N GLN A 76 -4.23 -2.17 13.18
CA GLN A 76 -4.03 -1.32 12.01
C GLN A 76 -3.81 -2.13 10.72
N ALA A 77 -3.07 -3.24 10.81
CA ALA A 77 -2.90 -4.16 9.69
C ALA A 77 -4.24 -4.76 9.23
N GLU A 78 -5.08 -5.20 10.16
CA GLU A 78 -6.44 -5.68 9.87
C GLU A 78 -7.30 -4.62 9.17
N THR A 79 -7.24 -3.37 9.64
CA THR A 79 -7.94 -2.25 9.00
C THR A 79 -7.49 -2.07 7.54
N LEU A 80 -6.19 -2.15 7.28
CA LEU A 80 -5.62 -2.01 5.93
C LEU A 80 -5.98 -3.21 5.03
N TYR A 81 -6.01 -4.43 5.56
CA TYR A 81 -6.50 -5.59 4.80
C TYR A 81 -7.96 -5.43 4.40
N ASN A 82 -8.81 -4.92 5.30
CA ASN A 82 -10.20 -4.62 4.97
C ASN A 82 -10.31 -3.53 3.89
N GLN A 83 -9.49 -2.47 3.96
CA GLN A 83 -9.45 -1.45 2.89
C GLN A 83 -9.01 -2.03 1.54
N CYS A 84 -8.07 -2.97 1.52
CA CYS A 84 -7.72 -3.71 0.33
C CYS A 84 -8.93 -4.47 -0.24
N LEU A 85 -9.70 -5.14 0.62
CA LEU A 85 -10.91 -5.88 0.22
C LEU A 85 -12.07 -4.96 -0.19
N ASP A 86 -12.16 -3.75 0.34
CA ASP A 86 -13.11 -2.73 -0.12
C ASP A 86 -12.81 -2.29 -1.57
N LEU A 87 -11.53 -2.28 -1.96
CA LEU A 87 -11.09 -1.94 -3.32
C LEU A 87 -11.12 -3.15 -4.28
N SER A 88 -10.80 -4.35 -3.79
CA SER A 88 -10.79 -5.60 -4.55
C SER A 88 -11.29 -6.74 -3.65
N PRO A 89 -12.60 -7.03 -3.65
CA PRO A 89 -13.20 -8.05 -2.78
C PRO A 89 -12.67 -9.47 -2.99
N ASP A 90 -12.09 -9.74 -4.15
CA ASP A 90 -11.49 -11.01 -4.56
C ASP A 90 -9.97 -11.09 -4.34
N HIS A 91 -9.37 -10.08 -3.70
CA HIS A 91 -7.93 -10.02 -3.46
C HIS A 91 -7.46 -11.14 -2.50
N VAL A 92 -6.99 -12.25 -3.09
CA VAL A 92 -6.63 -13.51 -2.41
C VAL A 92 -5.65 -13.28 -1.25
N ASP A 93 -4.65 -12.43 -1.43
CA ASP A 93 -3.62 -12.24 -0.41
C ASP A 93 -4.12 -11.39 0.77
N CYS A 94 -5.16 -10.58 0.59
CA CYS A 94 -5.77 -9.82 1.69
C CYS A 94 -6.67 -10.73 2.53
N HIS A 95 -7.42 -11.64 1.89
CA HIS A 95 -8.13 -12.72 2.61
C HIS A 95 -7.16 -13.59 3.41
N ARG A 96 -6.02 -13.98 2.84
CA ARG A 96 -4.99 -14.72 3.55
C ARG A 96 -4.37 -13.95 4.71
N GLY A 97 -4.25 -12.63 4.58
CA GLY A 97 -3.70 -11.76 5.63
C GLY A 97 -4.60 -11.63 6.87
N LEU A 98 -5.90 -11.89 6.71
CA LEU A 98 -6.92 -11.85 7.77
C LEU A 98 -7.23 -13.23 8.40
N ALA A 99 -6.80 -14.32 7.77
CA ALA A 99 -7.02 -15.69 8.22
C ALA A 99 -6.05 -16.10 9.33
#